data_AF-A0AA90NF05-F1
#
_entry.id   AF-A0AA90NF05-F1
#
_cell.length_a   1.000
_cell.length_b   1.000
_cell.length_c   1.000
_cell.angle_alpha   90.00
_cell.angle_beta   90.00
_cell.angle_gamma   90.00
#
_symmetry.space_group_name_H-M   'P 1'
#
loop_
_entity.id
_entity.type
_entity.pdbx_description
1 polymer ?
#
loop_
_entity_poly.entity_id
_entity_poly.type
_entity_poly.pdbx_seq_one_letter_code
_entity_poly.pdbx_strand_id
1 'polypeptide(L)'
;MSEEVQIDADGRLRCWKCGSVNLSTGRSGGGMIGKAAIGAVLVGPVGLIGAAAARKKLRCAGCGSVNKPTDSPRQWASPATQTERKPIPRTDEETVAREAFLRTHTPGEVALADAEAKLRSWSGLKPESFKVAREIETHKAEAKRAIKQAKAMIKAEQKAGNTAPAAVPEALDEVPEPAPVAPYATLDPVLPAQSVEAVADCAPQAAAVPPLPPTLPPAGWHADPRGTPGLLRYWDGAQWTEHTAPIPPPPGLQPR
;
A
#
# COMPACT_ATOMS: atom_id res chain seq x y z
N MET A 1 4.29 20.36 -23.45
CA MET A 1 3.60 19.83 -22.25
C MET A 1 3.48 18.33 -22.43
N SER A 2 4.03 17.53 -21.52
CA SER A 2 4.17 16.08 -21.72
C SER A 2 2.81 15.37 -21.68
N GLU A 3 2.53 14.53 -22.69
CA GLU A 3 1.30 13.72 -22.83
C GLU A 3 1.42 12.35 -22.12
N GLU A 4 2.17 12.30 -21.02
CA GLU A 4 2.53 11.06 -20.32
C GLU A 4 1.49 10.72 -19.26
N VAL A 5 1.13 9.44 -19.15
CA VAL A 5 0.25 8.95 -18.08
C VAL A 5 0.87 9.24 -16.70
N GLN A 6 0.05 9.58 -15.72
CA GLN A 6 0.49 9.86 -14.34
C GLN A 6 0.04 8.75 -13.39
N ILE A 7 0.72 8.58 -12.26
CA ILE A 7 0.39 7.60 -11.21
C ILE A 7 -0.03 8.33 -9.94
N ASP A 8 -1.14 7.92 -9.33
CA ASP A 8 -1.56 8.41 -8.01
C ASP A 8 -0.84 7.70 -6.86
N ALA A 9 -1.00 8.20 -5.63
CA ALA A 9 -0.48 7.56 -4.41
C ALA A 9 -0.92 6.09 -4.28
N ASP A 10 -2.12 5.76 -4.76
CA ASP A 10 -2.67 4.40 -4.77
C ASP A 10 -2.12 3.51 -5.91
N GLY A 11 -1.14 3.99 -6.69
CA GLY A 11 -0.59 3.26 -7.84
C GLY A 11 -1.49 3.25 -9.09
N ARG A 12 -2.61 3.99 -9.08
CA ARG A 12 -3.56 4.04 -10.21
C ARG A 12 -3.12 5.00 -11.30
N LEU A 13 -3.26 4.58 -12.56
CA LEU A 13 -2.96 5.41 -13.73
C LEU A 13 -4.04 6.49 -13.93
N ARG A 14 -3.61 7.73 -14.13
CA ARG A 14 -4.46 8.91 -14.36
C ARG A 14 -4.13 9.60 -15.67
N CYS A 15 -5.18 10.08 -16.33
CA CYS A 15 -5.08 10.87 -17.53
C CYS A 15 -4.36 12.21 -17.26
N TRP A 16 -3.29 12.52 -17.99
CA TRP A 16 -2.50 13.76 -17.81
C TRP A 16 -3.33 15.04 -17.95
N LYS A 17 -4.40 14.99 -18.76
CA LYS A 17 -5.24 16.14 -19.08
C LYS A 17 -6.37 16.41 -18.08
N CYS A 18 -7.10 15.39 -17.65
CA CYS A 18 -8.31 15.55 -16.83
C CYS A 18 -8.28 14.77 -15.50
N GLY A 19 -7.27 13.94 -15.26
CA GLY A 19 -7.14 13.17 -14.02
C GLY A 19 -8.03 11.95 -13.88
N SER A 20 -8.89 11.65 -14.86
CA SER A 20 -9.73 10.45 -14.80
C SER A 20 -8.88 9.18 -14.80
N VAL A 21 -9.33 8.18 -14.05
CA VAL A 21 -8.74 6.82 -14.02
C VAL A 21 -9.27 5.91 -15.12
N ASN A 22 -10.27 6.36 -15.88
CA ASN A 22 -10.89 5.58 -16.96
C ASN A 22 -10.06 5.67 -18.25
N LEU A 23 -8.99 4.87 -18.32
CA LEU A 23 -8.12 4.74 -19.47
C LEU A 23 -8.42 3.45 -20.23
N SER A 24 -8.52 3.53 -21.56
CA SER A 24 -8.79 2.41 -22.45
C SER A 24 -7.62 2.17 -23.40
N THR A 25 -7.24 0.92 -23.60
CA THR A 25 -6.27 0.49 -24.61
C THR A 25 -6.97 0.37 -25.97
N GLY A 26 -7.52 1.48 -26.47
CA GLY A 26 -8.12 1.51 -27.81
C GLY A 26 -7.06 1.18 -28.87
N ARG A 27 -7.29 0.14 -29.67
CA ARG A 27 -6.47 -0.18 -30.85
C ARG A 27 -6.58 0.99 -31.83
N SER A 28 -5.58 1.85 -31.87
CA SER A 28 -5.47 2.91 -32.88
C SER A 28 -5.03 2.28 -34.21
N GLY A 29 -5.98 1.78 -34.98
CA GLY A 29 -5.76 1.23 -36.33
C GLY A 29 -7.10 1.02 -37.02
N GLY A 30 -7.27 1.59 -38.21
CA GLY A 30 -8.53 1.85 -38.89
C GLY A 30 -9.45 0.65 -39.13
N GLY A 31 -10.73 0.93 -39.24
CA GLY A 31 -11.75 -0.03 -39.67
C GLY A 31 -13.07 0.21 -38.96
N MET A 32 -14.05 0.74 -39.68
CA MET A 32 -15.45 0.79 -39.27
C MET A 32 -15.99 -0.63 -39.01
N ILE A 33 -17.02 -0.72 -38.17
CA ILE A 33 -17.94 -1.85 -37.97
C ILE A 33 -17.40 -3.00 -37.12
N GLY A 34 -17.94 -3.13 -35.89
CA GLY A 34 -17.76 -4.31 -35.05
C GLY A 34 -18.19 -4.06 -33.61
N LYS A 35 -19.49 -4.21 -33.34
CA LYS A 35 -20.01 -4.28 -31.97
C LYS A 35 -19.46 -5.54 -31.28
N ALA A 36 -18.69 -5.37 -30.20
CA ALA A 36 -18.50 -6.31 -29.08
C ALA A 36 -17.80 -5.50 -27.97
N ALA A 37 -18.45 -5.14 -26.85
CA ALA A 37 -18.76 -6.00 -25.70
C ALA A 37 -17.51 -6.71 -25.13
N ILE A 38 -17.36 -6.60 -23.79
CA ILE A 38 -16.35 -7.22 -22.92
C ILE A 38 -15.01 -6.45 -22.90
N GLY A 39 -14.46 -5.99 -21.79
CA GLY A 39 -14.66 -6.31 -20.38
C GLY A 39 -13.28 -6.27 -19.72
N ALA A 40 -13.19 -5.69 -18.52
CA ALA A 40 -12.10 -5.79 -17.55
C ALA A 40 -10.68 -6.05 -18.10
N VAL A 41 -9.86 -4.99 -18.19
CA VAL A 41 -8.43 -5.18 -17.99
C VAL A 41 -8.24 -5.60 -16.53
N LEU A 42 -7.91 -6.88 -16.34
CA LEU A 42 -7.44 -7.48 -15.11
C LEU A 42 -6.31 -6.63 -14.52
N VAL A 43 -6.64 -5.71 -13.62
CA VAL A 43 -5.70 -5.17 -12.63
C VAL A 43 -6.06 -5.87 -11.33
N GLY A 44 -5.46 -7.04 -11.12
CA GLY A 44 -5.57 -7.77 -9.86
C GLY A 44 -4.95 -6.97 -8.70
N PRO A 45 -5.35 -7.26 -7.45
CA PRO A 45 -4.96 -6.47 -6.27
C PRO A 45 -3.54 -6.73 -5.76
N VAL A 46 -2.73 -7.57 -6.42
CA VAL A 46 -1.36 -7.90 -5.99
C VAL A 46 -0.40 -7.73 -7.16
N GLY A 47 0.62 -6.90 -6.94
CA GLY A 47 1.52 -6.38 -7.97
C GLY A 47 2.25 -7.46 -8.77
N LEU A 48 2.14 -7.36 -10.10
CA LEU A 48 3.14 -7.81 -11.05
C LEU A 48 2.80 -7.24 -12.43
N ILE A 49 3.15 -5.97 -12.67
CA ILE A 49 3.43 -5.54 -14.05
C ILE A 49 4.87 -5.96 -14.34
N GLY A 50 5.05 -7.27 -14.49
CA GLY A 50 6.25 -7.87 -15.07
C GLY A 50 6.25 -7.62 -16.57
N ALA A 51 7.42 -7.33 -17.10
CA ALA A 51 7.67 -6.91 -18.47
C ALA A 51 6.98 -7.79 -19.54
N ALA A 52 6.02 -7.20 -20.25
CA ALA A 52 5.66 -7.61 -21.61
C ALA A 52 4.97 -6.45 -22.35
N ALA A 53 5.61 -6.01 -23.42
CA ALA A 53 5.22 -4.96 -24.36
C ALA A 53 3.72 -4.63 -24.47
N ALA A 54 3.34 -3.44 -23.99
CA ALA A 54 2.20 -2.72 -24.54
C ALA A 54 2.54 -1.23 -24.68
N ARG A 55 3.37 -0.89 -25.67
CA ARG A 55 3.57 0.50 -26.17
C ARG A 55 2.29 1.09 -26.81
N LYS A 56 1.12 0.60 -26.44
CA LYS A 56 -0.17 1.02 -27.01
C LYS A 56 -0.62 2.28 -26.27
N LYS A 57 -0.95 3.30 -27.06
CA LYS A 57 -1.45 4.58 -26.58
C LYS A 57 -2.74 4.36 -25.76
N LEU A 58 -2.82 4.96 -24.58
CA LEU A 58 -3.99 4.86 -23.68
C LEU A 58 -4.94 6.03 -23.96
N ARG A 59 -6.20 5.76 -24.35
CA ARG A 59 -7.20 6.81 -24.57
C ARG A 59 -8.08 6.99 -23.34
N CYS A 60 -8.19 8.22 -22.88
CA CYS A 60 -9.04 8.61 -21.76
C CYS A 60 -10.52 8.60 -22.19
N ALA A 61 -11.38 7.93 -21.42
CA ALA A 61 -12.82 7.91 -21.66
C ALA A 61 -13.51 9.22 -21.26
N GLY A 62 -12.94 9.97 -20.30
CA GLY A 62 -13.52 11.22 -19.81
C GLY A 62 -13.32 12.41 -20.77
N CYS A 63 -12.09 12.62 -21.24
CA CYS A 63 -11.76 13.77 -22.10
C CYS A 63 -11.29 13.40 -23.52
N GLY A 64 -11.21 12.10 -23.85
CA GLY A 64 -10.78 11.62 -25.16
C GLY A 64 -9.28 11.76 -25.44
N SER A 65 -8.47 12.34 -24.54
CA SER A 65 -7.04 12.53 -24.77
C SER A 65 -6.28 11.22 -24.83
N VAL A 66 -5.17 11.24 -25.58
CA VAL A 66 -4.28 10.10 -25.73
C VAL A 66 -3.09 10.28 -24.80
N ASN A 67 -2.78 9.25 -24.02
CA ASN A 67 -1.73 9.21 -23.00
C ASN A 67 -0.66 8.20 -23.45
N LYS A 68 0.61 8.59 -23.31
CA LYS A 68 1.75 7.72 -23.61
C LYS A 68 2.09 6.91 -22.35
N PRO A 69 2.11 5.57 -22.41
CA PRO A 69 2.68 4.77 -21.34
C PRO A 69 4.19 5.02 -21.28
N THR A 70 4.72 5.22 -20.08
CA THR A 70 6.15 5.44 -19.82
C THR A 70 6.58 4.54 -18.68
N ASP A 71 7.85 4.14 -18.68
CA ASP A 71 8.42 3.29 -17.62
C ASP A 71 8.57 4.05 -16.29
N SER A 72 8.54 5.40 -16.34
CA SER A 72 8.62 6.28 -15.17
C SER A 72 7.47 7.28 -15.15
N PRO A 73 6.24 6.88 -14.80
CA PRO A 73 5.10 7.78 -14.75
C PRO A 73 5.32 8.86 -13.70
N ARG A 74 4.98 10.11 -14.03
CA ARG A 74 5.02 11.19 -13.04
C ARG A 74 3.93 10.98 -12.00
N GLN A 75 4.20 11.37 -10.76
CA GLN A 75 3.16 11.41 -9.73
C GLN A 75 2.07 12.40 -10.12
N TRP A 76 0.81 11.99 -9.96
CA TRP A 76 -0.35 12.83 -10.21
C TRP A 76 -0.43 13.94 -9.17
N ALA A 77 -0.35 15.19 -9.61
CA ALA A 77 -0.67 16.35 -8.80
C ALA A 77 -2.07 16.80 -9.21
N SER A 78 -3.06 16.61 -8.33
CA SER A 78 -4.43 17.00 -8.65
C SER A 78 -4.50 18.49 -9.03
N PRO A 79 -5.37 18.89 -9.97
CA PRO A 79 -5.57 20.31 -10.27
C PRO A 79 -6.11 21.09 -9.06
N ALA A 80 -6.78 20.42 -8.10
CA ALA A 80 -7.12 21.02 -6.81
C ALA A 80 -5.85 21.42 -6.03
N THR A 81 -4.82 20.56 -6.04
CA THR A 81 -3.51 20.86 -5.46
C THR A 81 -2.72 21.94 -6.22
N GLN A 82 -3.05 22.22 -7.50
CA GLN A 82 -2.46 23.36 -8.23
C GLN A 82 -3.17 24.69 -7.93
N THR A 83 -4.47 24.66 -7.60
CA THR A 83 -5.24 25.89 -7.36
C THR A 83 -5.00 26.47 -5.95
N GLU A 84 -4.46 25.67 -5.02
CA GLU A 84 -4.10 26.10 -3.66
C GLU A 84 -2.62 26.44 -3.43
N ARG A 85 -1.82 26.55 -4.51
CA ARG A 85 -0.61 27.37 -4.47
C ARG A 85 -0.80 28.64 -5.29
N LYS A 86 -1.88 29.38 -5.00
CA LYS A 86 -1.72 30.83 -5.03
C LYS A 86 -0.64 31.10 -3.97
N PRO A 87 0.57 31.59 -4.31
CA PRO A 87 1.43 32.12 -3.26
C PRO A 87 0.53 33.08 -2.48
N ILE A 88 0.38 32.85 -1.18
CA ILE A 88 -0.22 33.85 -0.30
C ILE A 88 0.48 35.15 -0.72
N PRO A 89 -0.24 36.21 -1.14
CA PRO A 89 0.40 37.50 -1.27
C PRO A 89 0.95 37.78 0.12
N ARG A 90 2.25 37.49 0.33
CA ARG A 90 2.96 37.95 1.51
C ARG A 90 2.74 39.43 1.47
N THR A 91 2.02 39.95 2.46
CA THR A 91 1.93 41.38 2.61
C THR A 91 3.37 41.89 2.65
N ASP A 92 3.59 42.93 1.89
CA ASP A 92 4.78 43.75 1.86
C ASP A 92 5.31 44.04 3.28
N GLU A 93 4.43 44.17 4.27
CA GLU A 93 4.79 44.34 5.68
C GLU A 93 5.58 43.15 6.28
N GLU A 94 5.20 41.90 6.05
CA GLU A 94 5.90 40.74 6.64
C GLU A 94 7.28 40.54 6.00
N THR A 95 7.38 40.87 4.71
CA THR A 95 8.64 40.81 3.97
C THR A 95 9.59 41.92 4.41
N VAL A 96 9.07 43.15 4.57
CA VAL A 96 9.84 44.31 5.07
C VAL A 96 10.27 44.11 6.52
N ALA A 97 9.41 43.57 7.40
CA ALA A 97 9.75 43.28 8.78
C ALA A 97 10.86 42.22 8.87
N ARG A 98 10.81 41.18 8.02
CA ARG A 98 11.84 40.15 8.00
C ARG A 98 13.16 40.64 7.41
N GLU A 99 13.14 41.47 6.37
CA GLU A 99 14.36 42.10 5.86
C GLU A 99 14.96 43.10 6.86
N ALA A 100 14.14 43.86 7.59
CA ALA A 100 14.60 44.75 8.66
C ALA A 100 15.24 43.96 9.83
N PHE A 101 14.65 42.81 10.20
CA PHE A 101 15.21 41.91 11.21
C PHE A 101 16.56 41.34 10.76
N LEU A 102 16.66 40.86 9.51
CA LEU A 102 17.90 40.30 8.97
C LEU A 102 19.01 41.33 8.79
N ARG A 103 18.69 42.62 8.59
CA ARG A 103 19.70 43.70 8.53
C ARG A 103 20.24 44.11 9.90
N THR A 104 19.47 43.90 10.97
CA THR A 104 19.81 44.41 12.31
C THR A 104 20.46 43.37 13.20
N HIS A 105 20.33 42.09 12.88
CA HIS A 105 20.82 40.99 13.71
C HIS A 105 21.99 40.27 13.02
N THR A 106 23.04 39.97 13.79
CA THR A 106 24.14 39.17 13.27
C THR A 106 23.65 37.73 12.99
N PRO A 107 24.30 36.98 12.07
CA PRO A 107 23.92 35.59 11.80
C PRO A 107 23.88 34.71 13.06
N GLY A 108 24.70 35.03 14.08
CA GLY A 108 24.69 34.34 15.38
C GLY A 108 23.45 34.64 16.22
N GLU A 109 22.97 35.89 16.22
CA GLU A 109 21.76 36.29 16.95
C GLU A 109 20.48 35.78 16.29
N VAL A 110 20.44 35.74 14.95
CA VAL A 110 19.33 35.12 14.22
C VAL A 110 19.23 33.62 14.53
N ALA A 111 20.37 32.92 14.56
CA ALA A 111 20.41 31.51 14.92
C ALA A 111 19.97 31.25 16.37
N LEU A 112 20.31 32.14 17.30
CA LEU A 112 19.89 32.05 18.70
C LEU A 112 18.39 32.30 18.85
N ALA A 113 17.84 33.31 18.17
CA ALA A 113 16.41 33.61 18.17
C ALA A 113 15.57 32.47 17.55
N ASP A 114 16.05 31.86 16.45
CA ASP A 114 15.43 30.67 15.87
C ASP A 114 15.51 29.46 16.79
N ALA A 115 16.65 29.28 17.48
CA ALA A 115 16.80 28.21 18.47
C ALA A 115 15.85 28.39 19.66
N GLU A 116 15.70 29.61 20.19
CA GLU A 116 14.76 29.92 21.26
C GLU A 116 13.30 29.77 20.83
N ALA A 117 12.92 30.22 19.63
CA ALA A 117 11.60 30.03 19.08
C ALA A 117 11.26 28.53 18.94
N LYS A 118 12.24 27.74 18.51
CA LYS A 118 12.11 26.28 18.40
C LYS A 118 11.99 25.61 19.76
N LEU A 119 12.77 26.05 20.76
CA LEU A 119 12.65 25.57 22.15
C LEU A 119 11.29 25.95 22.77
N ARG A 120 10.77 27.17 22.52
CA ARG A 120 9.42 27.58 22.94
C ARG A 120 8.31 26.78 22.25
N SER A 121 8.51 26.38 20.99
CA SER A 121 7.57 25.46 20.33
C SER A 121 7.56 24.06 20.95
N TRP A 122 8.62 23.70 21.68
CA TRP A 122 8.77 22.40 22.35
C TRP A 122 8.43 22.43 23.84
N SER A 123 8.32 23.62 24.46
CA SER A 123 8.05 23.75 25.90
C SER A 123 6.62 23.35 26.31
N GLY A 124 5.73 23.07 25.35
CA GLY A 124 4.42 22.46 25.60
C GLY A 124 4.40 20.93 25.62
N LEU A 125 5.51 20.26 25.27
CA LEU A 125 5.57 18.80 25.30
C LEU A 125 5.80 18.30 26.72
N LYS A 126 4.88 17.45 27.20
CA LYS A 126 5.00 16.76 28.50
C LYS A 126 6.31 15.97 28.57
N PRO A 127 6.93 15.81 29.76
CA PRO A 127 8.19 15.06 29.94
C PRO A 127 8.13 13.63 29.36
N GLU A 128 6.96 12.98 29.38
CA GLU A 128 6.73 11.67 28.74
C GLU A 128 7.04 11.67 27.23
N SER A 129 6.84 12.79 26.54
CA SER A 129 7.11 12.93 25.10
C SER A 129 8.61 12.85 24.77
N PHE A 130 9.47 13.29 25.69
CA PHE A 130 10.91 13.18 25.53
C PHE A 130 11.40 11.74 25.69
N LYS A 131 10.73 10.94 26.53
CA LYS A 131 11.01 9.51 26.68
C LYS A 131 10.69 8.77 25.37
N VAL A 132 9.50 9.02 24.81
CA VAL A 132 9.09 8.47 23.51
C VAL A 132 10.04 8.90 22.38
N ALA A 133 10.47 10.15 22.35
CA ALA A 133 11.44 10.63 21.35
C ALA A 133 12.79 9.89 21.45
N ARG A 134 13.29 9.62 22.66
CA ARG A 134 14.53 8.87 22.88
C ARG A 134 14.40 7.40 22.49
N GLU A 135 13.25 6.78 22.76
CA GLU A 135 12.93 5.42 22.33
C GLU A 135 12.88 5.32 20.79
N ILE A 136 12.25 6.29 20.11
CA ILE A 136 12.22 6.37 18.65
C ILE A 136 13.63 6.47 18.05
N GLU A 137 14.51 7.31 18.60
CA GLU A 137 15.89 7.42 18.13
C GLU A 137 16.69 6.14 18.36
N THR A 138 16.43 5.43 19.46
CA THR A 138 17.04 4.12 19.75
C THR A 138 16.61 3.09 18.70
N HIS A 139 15.31 2.99 18.41
CA HIS A 139 14.80 2.08 17.39
C HIS A 139 15.28 2.43 15.98
N LYS A 140 15.43 3.71 15.64
CA LYS A 140 16.06 4.12 14.36
C LYS A 140 17.51 3.65 14.28
N ALA A 141 18.26 3.72 15.36
CA ALA A 141 19.65 3.25 15.39
C ALA A 141 19.72 1.71 15.24
N GLU A 142 18.84 0.97 15.91
CA GLU A 142 18.73 -0.49 15.78
C GLU A 142 18.33 -0.91 14.36
N ALA A 143 17.32 -0.28 13.77
CA ALA A 143 16.89 -0.56 12.41
C ALA A 143 18.02 -0.32 11.39
N LYS A 144 18.79 0.77 11.56
CA LYS A 144 19.98 1.03 10.72
C LYS A 144 21.04 -0.07 10.85
N ARG A 145 21.27 -0.60 12.06
CA ARG A 145 22.20 -1.72 12.30
C ARG A 145 21.71 -3.00 11.63
N ALA A 146 20.42 -3.32 11.77
CA ALA A 146 19.81 -4.49 11.13
C ALA A 146 19.90 -4.44 9.60
N ILE A 147 19.59 -3.29 8.98
CA ILE A 147 19.73 -3.09 7.53
C ILE A 147 21.18 -3.27 7.09
N LYS A 148 22.15 -2.76 7.87
CA LYS A 148 23.58 -2.92 7.57
C LYS A 148 24.00 -4.39 7.63
N GLN A 149 23.54 -5.15 8.63
CA GLN A 149 23.79 -6.58 8.78
C GLN A 149 23.18 -7.38 7.62
N ALA A 150 21.91 -7.13 7.28
CA ALA A 150 21.24 -7.81 6.16
C ALA A 150 21.97 -7.56 4.83
N LYS A 151 22.40 -6.32 4.57
CA LYS A 151 23.21 -6.01 3.37
C LYS A 151 24.55 -6.75 3.36
N ALA A 152 25.18 -6.93 4.52
CA ALA A 152 26.42 -7.69 4.63
C ALA A 152 26.19 -9.19 4.35
N MET A 153 25.08 -9.75 4.83
CA MET A 153 24.70 -11.14 4.56
C MET A 153 24.45 -11.38 3.06
N ILE A 154 23.63 -10.55 2.41
CA ILE A 154 23.36 -10.66 0.96
C ILE A 154 24.67 -10.57 0.17
N LYS A 155 25.57 -9.65 0.54
CA LYS A 155 26.87 -9.51 -0.11
C LYS A 155 27.76 -10.74 0.11
N ALA A 156 27.71 -11.37 1.28
CA ALA A 156 28.45 -12.60 1.58
C ALA A 156 27.92 -13.79 0.76
N GLU A 157 26.59 -13.94 0.64
CA GLU A 157 25.95 -14.96 -0.19
C GLU A 157 26.30 -14.78 -1.67
N GLN A 158 26.21 -13.55 -2.19
CA GLN A 158 26.63 -13.26 -3.57
C GLN A 158 28.11 -13.57 -3.82
N LYS A 159 28.98 -13.33 -2.83
CA LYS A 159 30.39 -13.69 -2.91
C LYS A 159 30.60 -15.21 -2.90
N ALA A 160 29.82 -15.95 -2.09
CA ALA A 160 29.89 -17.40 -2.03
C ALA A 160 29.37 -18.07 -3.30
N GLY A 161 28.23 -17.62 -3.83
CA GLY A 161 27.61 -18.15 -5.06
C GLY A 161 28.36 -17.82 -6.35
N ASN A 162 29.29 -16.86 -6.33
CA ASN A 162 30.16 -16.56 -7.47
C ASN A 162 31.47 -17.37 -7.46
N THR A 163 31.61 -18.32 -6.53
CA THR A 163 32.64 -19.36 -6.59
C THR A 163 32.08 -20.46 -7.48
N ALA A 164 32.73 -20.66 -8.63
CA ALA A 164 32.24 -21.36 -9.81
C ALA A 164 31.43 -22.66 -9.54
N PRO A 165 30.42 -22.98 -10.38
CA PRO A 165 29.89 -24.33 -10.39
C PRO A 165 31.02 -25.28 -10.75
N ALA A 166 31.33 -26.20 -9.84
CA ALA A 166 32.13 -27.37 -10.16
C ALA A 166 31.51 -28.03 -11.39
N ALA A 167 32.33 -28.27 -12.40
CA ALA A 167 31.95 -28.91 -13.65
C ALA A 167 31.06 -30.12 -13.36
N VAL A 168 29.80 -30.03 -13.77
CA VAL A 168 28.94 -31.21 -13.84
C VAL A 168 29.52 -32.07 -14.96
N PRO A 169 30.02 -33.29 -14.67
CA PRO A 169 30.38 -34.19 -15.74
C PRO A 169 29.13 -34.52 -16.53
N GLU A 170 29.18 -34.21 -17.82
CA GLU A 170 28.24 -34.59 -18.85
C GLU A 170 28.26 -36.12 -18.96
N ALA A 171 27.46 -36.79 -18.11
CA ALA A 171 27.23 -38.22 -18.14
C ALA A 171 25.76 -38.48 -18.46
N LEU A 172 25.53 -38.54 -19.77
CA LEU A 172 24.80 -39.56 -20.50
C LEU A 172 23.86 -40.51 -19.70
N ASP A 173 22.66 -40.57 -20.26
CA ASP A 173 21.85 -41.77 -20.52
C ASP A 173 20.93 -42.37 -19.45
N GLU A 174 19.80 -42.80 -20.02
CA GLU A 174 18.69 -43.61 -19.51
C GLU A 174 17.72 -42.99 -18.48
N VAL A 175 16.64 -42.43 -19.03
CA VAL A 175 15.33 -42.39 -18.37
C VAL A 175 14.66 -43.76 -18.60
N PRO A 176 14.61 -44.68 -17.63
CA PRO A 176 13.81 -45.88 -17.77
C PRO A 176 12.32 -45.53 -17.75
N GLU A 177 11.62 -46.14 -18.70
CA GLU A 177 10.18 -46.09 -18.91
C GLU A 177 9.40 -46.42 -17.61
N PRO A 178 8.35 -45.66 -17.23
CA PRO A 178 7.64 -45.91 -15.99
C PRO A 178 6.78 -47.19 -16.09
N ALA A 179 7.15 -48.19 -15.28
CA ALA A 179 6.37 -49.42 -15.12
C ALA A 179 4.93 -49.14 -14.64
N PRO A 180 3.95 -50.00 -14.99
CA PRO A 180 2.56 -49.82 -14.62
C PRO A 180 2.35 -49.92 -13.10
N VAL A 181 1.76 -48.87 -12.54
CA VAL A 181 1.30 -48.76 -11.15
C VAL A 181 0.32 -49.88 -10.79
N ALA A 182 0.70 -50.70 -9.82
CA ALA A 182 -0.19 -51.64 -9.14
C ALA A 182 -1.18 -50.88 -8.22
N PRO A 183 -2.43 -51.34 -8.06
CA PRO A 183 -3.40 -50.72 -7.17
C PRO A 183 -3.06 -50.93 -5.69
N TYR A 184 -3.23 -49.83 -4.96
CA TYR A 184 -3.09 -49.62 -3.52
C TYR A 184 -3.44 -50.84 -2.64
N ALA A 185 -2.43 -51.35 -1.93
CA ALA A 185 -2.63 -52.15 -0.73
C ALA A 185 -2.83 -51.18 0.45
N THR A 186 -4.00 -51.29 1.07
CA THR A 186 -4.37 -50.65 2.34
C THR A 186 -3.36 -51.05 3.41
N LEU A 187 -2.58 -50.09 3.93
CA LEU A 187 -1.82 -50.26 5.16
C LEU A 187 -2.56 -49.52 6.27
N ASP A 188 -3.07 -50.30 7.21
CA ASP A 188 -3.62 -49.85 8.49
C ASP A 188 -2.56 -49.05 9.27
N PRO A 189 -2.91 -47.87 9.83
CA PRO A 189 -2.06 -47.25 10.83
C PRO A 189 -2.21 -47.97 12.17
N VAL A 190 -1.27 -48.85 12.48
CA VAL A 190 -1.01 -49.34 13.84
C VAL A 190 -0.51 -48.15 14.67
N LEU A 191 -1.40 -47.57 15.47
CA LEU A 191 -1.06 -46.62 16.53
C LEU A 191 -0.33 -47.37 17.67
N PRO A 192 0.87 -46.95 18.09
CA PRO A 192 1.43 -47.44 19.34
C PRO A 192 0.71 -46.78 20.53
N ALA A 193 0.03 -47.61 21.30
CA ALA A 193 -0.47 -47.26 22.63
C ALA A 193 0.70 -46.89 23.53
N GLN A 194 0.77 -45.63 23.98
CA GLN A 194 1.56 -45.22 25.12
C GLN A 194 0.65 -44.63 26.19
N SER A 195 0.41 -45.45 27.21
CA SER A 195 0.59 -45.11 28.62
C SER A 195 -0.11 -43.84 29.13
N VAL A 196 -1.40 -43.95 29.41
CA VAL A 196 -2.07 -43.05 30.36
C VAL A 196 -1.92 -43.62 31.77
N GLU A 197 -0.92 -43.15 32.51
CA GLU A 197 -0.89 -43.36 33.96
C GLU A 197 -1.93 -42.47 34.64
N ALA A 198 -2.76 -43.13 35.43
CA ALA A 198 -3.85 -42.57 36.19
C ALA A 198 -3.34 -41.59 37.26
N VAL A 199 -3.87 -40.37 37.24
CA VAL A 199 -4.10 -39.61 38.48
C VAL A 199 -5.60 -39.47 38.65
N ALA A 200 -6.09 -40.18 39.65
CA ALA A 200 -7.44 -40.14 40.14
C ALA A 200 -7.67 -38.78 40.82
N ASP A 201 -8.53 -37.95 40.22
CA ASP A 201 -9.36 -37.01 40.96
C ASP A 201 -10.65 -36.78 40.15
N CYS A 202 -11.68 -37.55 40.52
CA CYS A 202 -12.95 -37.59 39.83
C CYS A 202 -13.88 -36.52 40.41
N ALA A 203 -13.83 -35.33 39.82
CA ALA A 203 -14.97 -34.42 39.78
C ALA A 203 -15.28 -34.15 38.29
N PRO A 204 -16.51 -34.35 37.81
CA PRO A 204 -16.85 -34.03 36.43
C PRO A 204 -16.88 -32.50 36.29
N GLN A 205 -15.74 -31.92 35.92
CA GLN A 205 -15.73 -30.59 35.32
C GLN A 205 -16.51 -30.70 34.02
N ALA A 206 -17.78 -30.28 34.07
CA ALA A 206 -18.57 -29.99 32.91
C ALA A 206 -17.72 -29.05 32.03
N ALA A 207 -17.13 -29.61 30.97
CA ALA A 207 -16.35 -28.85 30.01
C ALA A 207 -17.26 -27.73 29.51
N ALA A 208 -16.99 -26.52 29.98
CA ALA A 208 -17.71 -25.33 29.57
C ALA A 208 -17.53 -25.23 28.05
N VAL A 209 -18.62 -25.46 27.32
CA VAL A 209 -18.66 -25.23 25.88
C VAL A 209 -18.14 -23.80 25.67
N PRO A 210 -17.03 -23.60 24.93
CA PRO A 210 -16.51 -22.26 24.71
C PRO A 210 -17.64 -21.42 24.10
N PRO A 211 -17.86 -20.19 24.59
CA PRO A 211 -18.92 -19.34 24.06
C PRO A 211 -18.72 -19.20 22.55
N LEU A 212 -19.79 -19.46 21.78
CA LEU A 212 -19.79 -19.31 20.34
C LEU A 212 -19.26 -17.90 19.98
N PRO A 213 -18.36 -17.77 19.00
CA PRO A 213 -17.86 -16.47 18.59
C PRO A 213 -19.05 -15.60 18.15
N PRO A 214 -19.04 -14.29 18.47
CA PRO A 214 -20.09 -13.40 18.01
C PRO A 214 -20.15 -13.44 16.48
N THR A 215 -21.35 -13.68 15.94
CA THR A 215 -21.61 -13.58 14.50
C THR A 215 -21.35 -12.15 14.06
N LEU A 216 -20.21 -11.94 13.40
CA LEU A 216 -19.85 -10.67 12.80
C LEU A 216 -20.88 -10.31 11.70
N PRO A 217 -21.17 -9.02 11.49
CA PRO A 217 -22.04 -8.60 10.40
C PRO A 217 -21.41 -8.98 9.04
N PRO A 218 -22.24 -9.30 8.04
CA PRO A 218 -21.74 -9.55 6.69
C PRO A 218 -21.11 -8.30 6.09
N ALA A 219 -20.23 -8.50 5.10
CA ALA A 219 -19.60 -7.42 4.35
C ALA A 219 -20.66 -6.53 3.70
N GLY A 220 -20.52 -5.21 3.83
CA GLY A 220 -21.50 -4.25 3.35
C GLY A 220 -21.29 -2.82 3.85
N TRP A 221 -22.23 -1.95 3.50
CA TRP A 221 -22.25 -0.56 3.97
C TRP A 221 -22.98 -0.46 5.31
N HIS A 222 -22.30 0.11 6.31
CA HIS A 222 -22.84 0.30 7.66
C HIS A 222 -22.60 1.75 8.10
N ALA A 223 -23.29 2.20 9.15
CA ALA A 223 -23.07 3.55 9.70
C ALA A 223 -21.62 3.71 10.17
N ASP A 224 -21.00 4.88 9.91
CA ASP A 224 -19.61 5.11 10.32
C ASP A 224 -19.47 5.05 11.86
N PRO A 225 -18.68 4.12 12.43
CA PRO A 225 -18.47 4.00 13.87
C PRO A 225 -17.83 5.26 14.48
N ARG A 226 -17.21 6.12 13.67
CA ARG A 226 -16.69 7.43 14.12
C ARG A 226 -17.80 8.46 14.39
N GLY A 227 -19.06 8.13 14.11
CA GLY A 227 -20.22 8.96 14.45
C GLY A 227 -20.43 10.15 13.52
N THR A 228 -19.91 10.13 12.30
CA THR A 228 -20.21 11.19 11.31
C THR A 228 -21.64 10.97 10.77
N PRO A 229 -22.61 11.84 11.10
CA PRO A 229 -23.98 11.65 10.64
C PRO A 229 -24.06 11.78 9.12
N GLY A 230 -24.87 10.93 8.48
CA GLY A 230 -25.02 10.94 7.02
C GLY A 230 -23.93 10.20 6.25
N LEU A 231 -22.99 9.53 6.94
CA LEU A 231 -21.88 8.81 6.31
C LEU A 231 -21.96 7.31 6.58
N LEU A 232 -21.88 6.51 5.52
CA LEU A 232 -21.72 5.07 5.56
C LEU A 232 -20.24 4.73 5.35
N ARG A 233 -19.74 3.71 6.04
CA ARG A 233 -18.42 3.13 5.87
C ARG A 233 -18.55 1.66 5.50
N TYR A 234 -17.68 1.18 4.62
CA TYR A 234 -17.73 -0.20 4.17
C TYR A 234 -17.00 -1.13 5.15
N TRP A 235 -17.69 -2.18 5.60
CA TRP A 235 -17.18 -3.32 6.36
C TRP A 235 -16.89 -4.49 5.40
N ASP A 236 -15.69 -5.06 5.47
CA ASP A 236 -15.28 -6.15 4.55
C ASP A 236 -15.58 -7.56 5.09
N GLY A 237 -16.15 -7.67 6.30
CA GLY A 237 -16.37 -8.95 7.00
C GLY A 237 -15.42 -9.16 8.18
N ALA A 238 -14.28 -8.45 8.22
CA ALA A 238 -13.27 -8.57 9.27
C ALA A 238 -12.87 -7.22 9.88
N GLN A 239 -12.88 -6.13 9.11
CA GLN A 239 -12.50 -4.79 9.54
C GLN A 239 -13.22 -3.69 8.75
N TRP A 240 -13.20 -2.48 9.32
CA TRP A 240 -13.68 -1.27 8.65
C TRP A 240 -12.67 -0.80 7.61
N THR A 241 -13.11 -0.54 6.39
CA THR A 241 -12.25 0.00 5.32
C THR A 241 -12.26 1.53 5.29
N GLU A 242 -11.41 2.13 4.44
CA GLU A 242 -11.40 3.57 4.21
C GLU A 242 -12.49 4.05 3.24
N HIS A 243 -13.24 3.14 2.62
CA HIS A 243 -14.31 3.49 1.71
C HIS A 243 -15.50 4.06 2.49
N THR A 244 -15.89 5.28 2.13
CA THR A 244 -17.06 5.97 2.67
C THR A 244 -18.03 6.36 1.56
N ALA A 245 -19.31 6.40 1.88
CA ALA A 245 -20.38 6.82 0.97
C ALA A 245 -21.40 7.68 1.72
N PRO A 246 -21.97 8.71 1.08
CA PRO A 246 -23.09 9.45 1.69
C PRO A 246 -24.32 8.54 1.80
N ILE A 247 -25.12 8.71 2.85
CA ILE A 247 -26.44 8.06 2.94
C ILE A 247 -27.29 8.58 1.78
N PRO A 248 -27.83 7.68 0.92
CA PRO A 248 -28.70 8.11 -0.16
C PRO A 248 -29.93 8.82 0.41
N PRO A 249 -30.39 9.93 -0.21
CA PRO A 249 -31.58 10.61 0.24
C PRO A 249 -32.77 9.63 0.23
N PRO A 250 -33.70 9.74 1.20
CA PRO A 250 -34.86 8.87 1.22
C PRO A 250 -35.62 8.98 -0.11
N PRO A 251 -36.04 7.86 -0.70
CA PRO A 251 -36.77 7.85 -1.95
C PRO A 251 -38.08 8.65 -1.77
N GLY A 252 -38.17 9.82 -2.42
CA GLY A 252 -39.33 10.72 -2.31
C GLY A 252 -38.98 12.21 -2.20
N LEU A 253 -37.73 12.56 -1.87
CA LEU A 253 -37.25 13.95 -1.85
C LEU A 253 -36.40 14.30 -3.09
N GLN A 254 -36.95 14.08 -4.29
CA GLN A 254 -36.33 14.67 -5.48
C GLN A 254 -36.86 16.09 -5.68
N PRO A 255 -35.98 17.09 -5.88
CA PRO A 255 -36.42 18.45 -6.20
C PRO A 255 -37.19 18.42 -7.51
N ARG A 256 -38.42 18.95 -7.48
CA ARG A 256 -39.34 19.01 -8.62
C ARG A 256 -39.00 20.17 -9.54
#